data_AF-A0A0V1ERC8-F1
#
_entry.id   AF-A0A0V1ERC8-F1
#
_cell.length_a   1.000
_cell.length_b   1.000
_cell.length_c   1.000
_cell.angle_alpha   90.00
_cell.angle_beta   90.00
_cell.angle_gamma   90.00
#
_symmetry.space_group_name_H-M   'P 1'
#
loop_
_entity.id
_entity.type
_entity.pdbx_description
1 polymer ?
#
loop_
_entity_poly.entity_id
_entity_poly.type
_entity_poly.pdbx_seq_one_letter_code
_entity_poly.pdbx_strand_id
1 'polypeptide(L)'
;MTLGQKTKHLFESLSCCCVRLLLFQTCSFNMVSREIYYSEKYEDERGYEYRHVHLPKSLARLVPRGRLMTETEWRRIGIQQSRGWEHYMIFNPEPHVILFRRKKVLEPVNKKGDENMPPHEVPNEEISK
;
A
#
# COMPACT_ATOMS: atom_id res chain seq x y z
N MET A 1 -59.23 -30.67 -32.49
CA MET A 1 -58.05 -31.50 -32.78
C MET A 1 -56.82 -30.70 -32.38
N THR A 2 -56.01 -31.27 -31.49
CA THR A 2 -54.57 -31.02 -31.18
C THR A 2 -53.94 -29.76 -31.80
N LEU A 3 -53.56 -28.75 -31.01
CA LEU A 3 -52.30 -28.66 -30.25
C LEU A 3 -51.04 -28.89 -31.12
N GLY A 4 -50.41 -27.77 -31.50
CA GLY A 4 -49.01 -27.53 -31.14
C GLY A 4 -47.90 -27.86 -32.13
N GLN A 5 -46.76 -27.23 -31.79
CA GLN A 5 -45.38 -27.57 -32.14
C GLN A 5 -44.85 -26.96 -33.44
N LYS A 6 -43.96 -25.95 -33.29
CA LYS A 6 -42.48 -26.02 -33.35
C LYS A 6 -42.05 -25.61 -34.76
N THR A 7 -41.14 -24.67 -34.95
CA THR A 7 -39.70 -24.81 -34.68
C THR A 7 -39.03 -23.42 -34.69
N LYS A 8 -38.33 -23.05 -33.62
CA LYS A 8 -36.86 -23.01 -33.48
C LYS A 8 -36.12 -22.04 -34.43
N HIS A 9 -35.34 -21.16 -33.80
CA HIS A 9 -34.08 -20.52 -34.18
C HIS A 9 -34.17 -18.99 -34.09
N LEU A 10 -33.22 -18.25 -33.54
CA LEU A 10 -32.00 -18.54 -32.77
C LEU A 10 -31.39 -17.15 -32.49
N PHE A 11 -30.94 -16.91 -31.24
CA PHE A 11 -29.90 -15.94 -30.86
C PHE A 11 -30.28 -14.46 -31.08
N GLU A 12 -29.82 -13.47 -30.33
CA GLU A 12 -28.68 -13.32 -29.43
C GLU A 12 -28.92 -12.02 -28.67
N SER A 13 -28.72 -12.02 -27.35
CA SER A 13 -28.37 -10.83 -26.54
C SER A 13 -28.62 -11.19 -25.07
N LEU A 14 -27.56 -11.71 -24.45
CA LEU A 14 -27.49 -11.92 -23.00
C LEU A 14 -27.44 -10.56 -22.29
N SER A 15 -28.60 -9.93 -22.12
CA SER A 15 -28.87 -9.00 -21.03
C SER A 15 -29.28 -9.83 -19.82
N CYS A 16 -28.33 -10.17 -18.95
CA CYS A 16 -28.63 -10.91 -17.71
C CYS A 16 -28.53 -9.98 -16.49
N CYS A 17 -29.60 -9.24 -16.27
CA CYS A 17 -30.07 -8.96 -14.92
C CYS A 17 -31.24 -9.93 -14.66
N CYS A 18 -31.11 -10.84 -13.69
CA CYS A 18 -32.17 -11.16 -12.71
C CYS A 18 -31.86 -12.39 -11.81
N VAL A 19 -31.60 -12.10 -10.52
CA VAL A 19 -32.23 -12.65 -9.29
C VAL A 19 -32.26 -14.18 -8.99
N ARG A 20 -31.52 -14.57 -7.91
CA ARG A 20 -31.73 -15.63 -6.86
C ARG A 20 -31.83 -17.12 -7.29
N LEU A 21 -31.22 -18.13 -6.62
CA LEU A 21 -31.21 -18.45 -5.18
C LEU A 21 -30.22 -19.63 -4.87
N LEU A 22 -29.64 -19.61 -3.65
CA LEU A 22 -28.93 -20.65 -2.86
C LEU A 22 -27.69 -21.35 -3.44
N LEU A 23 -26.50 -21.07 -2.86
CA LEU A 23 -25.81 -21.97 -1.92
C LEU A 23 -24.35 -21.51 -1.62
N PHE A 24 -23.97 -21.60 -0.34
CA PHE A 24 -22.61 -21.64 0.26
C PHE A 24 -21.83 -20.33 0.55
N GLN A 25 -21.70 -20.10 1.87
CA GLN A 25 -20.47 -19.74 2.59
C GLN A 25 -20.03 -18.25 2.64
N THR A 26 -20.42 -17.59 3.73
CA THR A 26 -19.72 -16.47 4.41
C THR A 26 -19.13 -15.36 3.54
N CYS A 27 -19.90 -14.30 3.29
CA CYS A 27 -19.32 -12.95 3.21
C CYS A 27 -18.91 -12.50 4.61
N SER A 28 -17.87 -13.13 5.17
CA SER A 28 -17.20 -12.69 6.39
C SER A 28 -15.78 -12.24 6.05
N PHE A 29 -15.61 -11.52 4.93
CA PHE A 29 -14.31 -11.00 4.49
C PHE A 29 -14.02 -9.57 4.96
N ASN A 30 -14.89 -8.93 5.74
CA ASN A 30 -14.77 -7.49 6.04
C ASN A 30 -14.79 -7.17 7.54
N MET A 31 -13.90 -7.81 8.32
CA MET A 31 -13.57 -7.31 9.66
C MET A 31 -12.09 -7.53 10.03
N VAL A 32 -11.18 -7.34 9.08
CA VAL A 32 -9.72 -7.36 9.36
C VAL A 32 -9.01 -6.13 8.77
N SER A 33 -9.61 -5.50 7.75
CA SER A 33 -9.03 -4.39 6.99
C SER A 33 -8.85 -3.10 7.79
N ARG A 34 -9.52 -2.94 8.95
CA ARG A 34 -9.46 -1.72 9.77
C ARG A 34 -8.36 -1.75 10.84
N GLU A 35 -7.61 -2.84 10.98
CA GLU A 35 -6.64 -3.01 12.07
C GLU A 35 -5.18 -2.86 11.61
N ILE A 36 -4.92 -2.62 10.32
CA ILE A 36 -3.55 -2.37 9.85
C ILE A 36 -3.15 -0.95 10.22
N TYR A 37 -2.10 -0.81 11.02
CA TYR A 37 -1.55 0.49 11.42
C TYR A 37 -0.40 0.91 10.48
N TYR A 38 -0.41 2.18 10.10
CA TYR A 38 0.59 2.78 9.20
C TYR A 38 1.32 3.90 9.94
N SER A 39 2.65 3.84 9.98
CA SER A 39 3.44 4.92 10.59
C SER A 39 3.41 6.20 9.75
N GLU A 40 3.81 7.30 10.39
CA GLU A 40 4.23 8.50 9.67
C GLU A 40 5.42 8.19 8.74
N LYS A 41 5.56 9.03 7.72
CA LYS A 41 6.66 8.94 6.76
C LYS A 41 7.84 9.73 7.29
N TYR A 42 9.04 9.20 7.08
CA TYR A 42 10.28 9.90 7.39
C TYR A 42 11.24 9.78 6.20
N GLU A 43 12.08 10.78 6.02
CA GLU A 43 12.97 10.88 4.87
C GLU A 43 14.43 10.82 5.33
N ASP A 44 15.32 10.27 4.50
CA ASP A 44 16.76 10.35 4.69
C ASP A 44 17.42 11.41 3.79
N GLU A 45 18.67 11.73 4.09
CA GLU A 45 19.50 12.64 3.28
C GLU A 45 19.76 12.11 1.85
N ARG A 46 19.58 10.80 1.64
CA ARG A 46 19.78 10.14 0.34
C ARG A 46 18.55 10.27 -0.57
N GLY A 47 17.48 10.88 -0.10
CA GLY A 47 16.24 11.10 -0.86
C GLY A 47 15.32 9.88 -0.90
N TYR A 48 15.38 9.00 0.09
CA TYR A 48 14.38 7.95 0.30
C TYR A 48 13.34 8.37 1.34
N GLU A 49 12.08 8.02 1.08
CA GLU A 49 11.01 8.09 2.06
C GLU A 49 10.75 6.68 2.61
N TYR A 50 10.61 6.57 3.93
CA TYR A 50 10.41 5.34 4.67
C TYR A 50 9.09 5.38 5.44
N ARG A 51 8.54 4.20 5.68
CA ARG A 51 7.37 3.96 6.53
C ARG A 51 7.40 2.51 6.99
N HIS A 52 6.88 2.26 8.18
CA HIS A 52 6.62 0.91 8.64
C HIS A 52 5.12 0.66 8.80
N VAL A 53 4.70 -0.58 8.56
CA VAL A 53 3.30 -1.02 8.63
C VAL A 53 3.19 -2.15 9.64
N HIS A 54 2.30 -2.01 10.60
CA HIS A 54 2.00 -3.03 11.60
C HIS A 54 0.79 -3.83 11.16
N LEU A 55 0.99 -5.12 10.93
CA LEU A 55 -0.06 -6.07 10.61
C LEU A 55 -0.66 -6.68 11.89
N PRO A 56 -1.98 -6.89 11.94
CA PRO A 56 -2.57 -7.74 12.97
C PRO A 56 -2.01 -9.16 12.87
N LYS A 57 -1.93 -9.86 14.00
CA LYS A 57 -1.31 -11.21 14.11
C LYS A 57 -1.92 -12.23 13.14
N SER A 58 -3.18 -12.08 12.77
CA SER A 58 -3.88 -12.90 11.79
C SER A 58 -3.27 -12.78 10.39
N LEU A 59 -2.96 -11.55 9.95
CA LEU A 59 -2.39 -11.26 8.64
C LEU A 59 -0.87 -11.48 8.61
N ALA A 60 -0.18 -11.25 9.72
CA ALA A 60 1.27 -11.46 9.82
C ALA A 60 1.70 -12.91 9.51
N ARG A 61 0.80 -13.89 9.69
CA ARG A 61 1.04 -15.31 9.33
C ARG A 61 1.19 -15.53 7.82
N LEU A 62 0.66 -14.64 6.99
CA LEU A 62 0.74 -14.72 5.53
C LEU A 62 2.07 -14.15 4.99
N VAL A 63 2.84 -13.46 5.83
CA VAL A 63 4.11 -12.83 5.44
C VAL A 63 5.22 -13.90 5.34
N PRO A 64 5.95 -13.98 4.21
CA PRO A 64 7.10 -14.85 4.08
C PRO A 64 8.24 -14.44 5.03
N ARG A 65 8.85 -15.40 5.76
CA ARG A 65 9.93 -15.12 6.74
C ARG A 65 11.35 -15.08 6.14
N GLY A 66 11.52 -15.57 4.92
CA GLY A 66 12.84 -15.75 4.30
C GLY A 66 13.08 -14.92 3.05
N ARG A 67 12.11 -14.08 2.65
CA ARG A 67 12.24 -13.23 1.45
C ARG A 67 11.39 -11.97 1.55
N LEU A 68 11.73 -10.99 0.74
CA LEU A 68 10.95 -9.77 0.57
C LEU A 68 9.69 -10.05 -0.27
N MET A 69 8.64 -9.26 -0.03
CA MET A 69 7.39 -9.31 -0.78
C MET A 69 7.41 -8.33 -1.95
N THR A 70 6.87 -8.76 -3.09
CA THR A 70 6.59 -7.89 -4.23
C THR A 70 5.34 -7.02 -3.98
N GLU A 71 5.14 -5.98 -4.82
CA GLU A 71 3.95 -5.13 -4.74
C GLU A 71 2.63 -5.90 -4.75
N THR A 72 2.52 -6.88 -5.64
CA THR A 72 1.31 -7.69 -5.74
C THR A 72 1.07 -8.52 -4.47
N GLU A 73 2.12 -9.01 -3.83
CA GLU A 73 2.01 -9.88 -2.66
C GLU A 73 1.56 -9.12 -1.43
N TRP A 74 2.18 -7.97 -1.11
CA TRP A 74 1.75 -7.20 0.05
C TRP A 74 0.37 -6.57 -0.16
N ARG A 75 -0.02 -6.24 -1.41
CA ARG A 75 -1.39 -5.82 -1.72
C ARG A 75 -2.42 -6.93 -1.48
N ARG A 76 -2.07 -8.19 -1.79
CA ARG A 76 -2.94 -9.36 -1.53
C ARG A 76 -3.17 -9.61 -0.05
N ILE A 77 -2.21 -9.29 0.81
CA ILE A 77 -2.37 -9.37 2.28
C ILE A 77 -3.34 -8.30 2.80
N GLY A 78 -3.54 -7.23 2.04
CA GLY A 78 -4.44 -6.12 2.39
C GLY A 78 -3.72 -4.82 2.76
N ILE A 79 -2.39 -4.75 2.61
CA ILE A 79 -1.65 -3.50 2.77
C ILE A 79 -2.02 -2.56 1.62
N GLN A 80 -2.44 -1.33 1.96
CA GLN A 80 -2.86 -0.32 1.00
C GLN A 80 -2.02 0.93 1.14
N GLN A 81 -1.29 1.29 0.08
CA GLN A 81 -0.54 2.54 0.00
C GLN A 81 -0.37 2.97 -1.46
N SER A 82 0.22 4.16 -1.66
CA SER A 82 0.56 4.68 -2.98
C SER A 82 1.47 3.74 -3.75
N ARG A 83 1.68 3.99 -5.04
CA ARG A 83 2.65 3.23 -5.84
C ARG A 83 4.09 3.54 -5.42
N GLY A 84 5.02 2.67 -5.83
CA GLY A 84 6.47 2.89 -5.71
C GLY A 84 7.08 2.52 -4.35
N TRP A 85 6.30 1.96 -3.43
CA TRP A 85 6.82 1.43 -2.17
C TRP A 85 7.35 0.02 -2.32
N GLU A 86 8.53 -0.22 -1.76
CA GLU A 86 9.25 -1.48 -1.80
C GLU A 86 9.45 -2.00 -0.38
N HIS A 87 9.11 -3.26 -0.13
CA HIS A 87 9.47 -3.94 1.10
C HIS A 87 10.97 -4.22 1.08
N TYR A 88 11.76 -3.49 1.87
CA TYR A 88 13.21 -3.44 1.66
C TYR A 88 14.04 -4.26 2.63
N MET A 89 13.49 -4.62 3.80
CA MET A 89 14.22 -5.36 4.82
C MET A 89 13.26 -6.23 5.65
N ILE A 90 13.73 -7.42 6.02
CA ILE A 90 13.03 -8.32 6.94
C ILE A 90 13.46 -7.99 8.37
N PHE A 91 12.49 -7.69 9.24
CA PHE A 91 12.74 -7.46 10.65
C PHE A 91 12.40 -8.72 11.46
N ASN A 92 13.41 -9.56 11.72
CA ASN A 92 13.23 -10.86 12.36
C ASN A 92 12.56 -10.83 13.75
N PRO A 93 12.84 -9.87 14.66
CA PRO A 93 12.22 -9.85 15.98
C PRO A 93 10.71 -9.68 15.94
N GLU A 94 10.21 -8.87 15.00
CA GLU A 94 8.77 -8.57 14.88
C GLU A 94 8.28 -8.74 13.43
N PRO A 95 7.93 -9.98 13.01
CA PRO A 95 7.53 -10.28 11.63
C PRO A 95 6.24 -9.59 11.17
N HIS A 96 5.49 -9.01 12.11
CA HIS A 96 4.26 -8.26 11.84
C HIS A 96 4.54 -6.79 11.52
N VAL A 97 5.79 -6.33 11.69
CA VAL A 97 6.26 -5.00 11.29
C VAL A 97 6.92 -5.11 9.93
N ILE A 98 6.31 -4.49 8.93
CA ILE A 98 6.74 -4.53 7.53
C ILE A 98 7.37 -3.20 7.16
N LEU A 99 8.63 -3.22 6.75
CA LEU A 99 9.43 -2.04 6.47
C LEU A 99 9.39 -1.68 4.98
N PHE A 100 8.92 -0.48 4.66
CA PHE A 100 8.83 0.02 3.30
C PHE A 100 9.77 1.21 3.06
N ARG A 101 10.29 1.31 1.83
CA ARG A 101 10.98 2.51 1.33
C ARG A 101 10.47 2.86 -0.07
N ARG A 102 10.59 4.12 -0.47
CA ARG A 102 10.43 4.56 -1.87
C ARG A 102 11.41 5.67 -2.18
N LYS A 103 11.89 5.72 -3.43
CA LYS A 103 12.73 6.84 -3.89
C LYS A 103 11.86 8.07 -4.09
N LYS A 104 12.24 9.21 -3.50
CA LYS A 104 11.61 10.49 -3.78
C LYS A 104 12.16 11.02 -5.10
N VAL A 105 11.29 11.55 -5.95
CA VAL A 105 11.76 12.37 -7.07
C VAL A 105 12.31 13.63 -6.42
N LEU A 106 13.64 13.73 -6.37
CA LEU A 106 14.28 14.99 -6.04
C LEU A 106 13.95 15.90 -7.21
N GLU A 107 13.04 16.85 -6.97
CA GLU A 107 12.89 17.98 -7.87
C GLU A 107 14.29 18.54 -8.09
N PRO A 108 14.76 18.69 -9.34
CA PRO A 108 16.06 19.28 -9.58
C PRO A 108 16.04 20.65 -8.91
N VAL A 109 16.91 20.86 -7.92
CA VAL A 109 17.09 22.16 -7.28
C VAL A 109 17.38 23.14 -8.41
N ASN A 110 16.42 23.99 -8.73
CA ASN A 110 16.62 25.10 -9.64
C ASN A 110 17.69 25.99 -9.00
N LYS A 111 18.94 25.88 -9.47
CA LYS A 111 20.07 26.75 -9.07
C LYS A 111 19.90 28.17 -9.65
N LYS A 112 18.74 28.78 -9.47
CA LYS A 112 18.44 30.17 -9.81
C LYS A 112 17.81 30.81 -8.59
N GLY A 113 18.62 31.47 -7.75
CA GLY A 113 18.09 32.34 -6.70
C GLY A 113 18.88 32.49 -5.39
N ASP A 114 20.17 32.17 -5.32
CA ASP A 114 20.97 32.46 -4.11
C ASP A 114 21.73 33.80 -4.28
N GLU A 115 21.02 34.92 -4.18
CA GLU A 115 21.62 36.24 -3.99
C GLU A 115 21.09 36.99 -2.75
N ASN A 116 20.23 36.40 -1.92
CA ASN A 116 19.70 37.09 -0.73
C ASN A 116 19.60 36.19 0.51
N MET A 117 20.70 35.50 0.87
CA MET A 117 20.82 34.98 2.23
C MET A 117 21.56 36.03 3.08
N PRO A 118 20.92 36.63 4.10
CA PRO A 118 21.60 37.53 5.02
C PRO A 118 22.70 36.75 5.78
N PRO A 119 23.82 37.41 6.14
CA PRO A 119 24.87 36.77 6.93
C PRO A 119 24.27 36.20 8.22
N HIS A 120 24.53 34.91 8.48
CA HIS A 120 24.31 34.32 9.79
C HIS A 120 25.17 35.08 10.80
N GLU A 121 24.53 35.87 11.66
CA GLU A 121 25.16 36.41 12.86
C GLU A 121 25.56 35.23 13.76
N VAL A 122 26.86 35.02 13.93
CA VAL A 122 27.40 34.05 14.87
C VAL A 122 27.15 34.61 16.28
N PRO A 123 26.47 33.88 17.18
CA PRO A 123 26.38 34.28 18.57
C PRO A 123 27.79 34.31 19.18
N ASN A 124 28.19 35.47 19.68
CA ASN A 124 29.41 35.62 20.46
C ASN A 124 29.27 34.79 21.75
N GLU A 125 29.84 33.59 21.78
CA GLU A 125 30.15 32.93 23.05
C GLU A 125 31.30 33.71 23.70
N GLU A 126 30.94 34.58 24.64
CA GLU A 126 31.86 35.17 25.60
C GLU A 126 32.53 34.05 26.40
N ILE A 127 33.79 33.77 26.05
CA ILE A 127 34.70 33.03 26.92
C ILE A 127 35.01 33.94 28.12
N SER A 128 34.19 33.84 29.17
CA SER A 128 34.58 34.30 30.51
C SER A 128 35.69 33.39 31.02
N LYS A 129 36.86 34.01 31.24
CA LYS A 129 37.82 33.56 32.24
C LYS A 129 37.26 33.76 33.65
#